data_AF-A0A4Y7T9H9-F1
#
_entry.id   AF-A0A4Y7T9H9-F1
#
_cell.length_a   1.000
_cell.length_b   1.000
_cell.length_c   1.000
_cell.angle_alpha   90.00
_cell.angle_beta   90.00
_cell.angle_gamma   90.00
#
_symmetry.space_group_name_H-M   'P 1'
#
loop_
_entity.id
_entity.type
_entity.pdbx_description
1 polymer ?
#
loop_
_entity_poly.entity_id
_entity_poly.type
_entity_poly.pdbx_seq_one_letter_code
_entity_poly.pdbx_strand_id
1 'polypeptide(L)'
;MRSGCRGESKWLARLRGLIALIAVCALVAFGLFQTIVTPIAELGKIPHRAYRIAGIDYNTAMGRDVRDVQYSVLLLWSRHPGATTNLTSAVAATARWRQQGSGPAQLQQPVPCRVQRVGASLLTSLDRRTWDVAAALCPRSPNQQDGNSLNDDPWWDFPNFDLGINYTGLLGSAGAVSSDRVSDTLRVYLGLTNDLERVYVNTEPVSLFPGTNMLSVANIVLFQGLDPMQLGTFGFESYENYLVASVVQTIPNPYIAPASNPNVATLGFALQTAQGGWTVLQDYRSKSVLSGLSALGGLGSLLSTILAVLLGTSLVQAILRAFSFLRMGGGS
;
A
#
# COMPACT_ATOMS: atom_id res chain seq x y z
N MET A 1 -27.47 28.68 47.91
CA MET A 1 -28.42 27.57 47.66
C MET A 1 -27.84 26.27 48.20
N ARG A 2 -28.33 25.79 49.36
CA ARG A 2 -27.98 24.48 49.93
C ARG A 2 -29.13 23.52 49.61
N SER A 3 -29.16 23.00 48.39
CA SER A 3 -30.05 21.89 48.03
C SER A 3 -29.43 20.56 48.51
N GLY A 4 -29.27 20.43 49.82
CA GLY A 4 -28.92 19.16 50.43
C GLY A 4 -30.21 18.47 50.85
N CYS A 5 -30.51 17.29 50.29
CA CYS A 5 -31.55 16.41 50.82
C CYS A 5 -31.30 16.22 52.32
N ARG A 6 -32.27 16.62 53.15
CA ARG A 6 -32.17 16.56 54.61
C ARG A 6 -32.15 15.08 55.02
N GLY A 7 -30.96 14.53 55.29
CA GLY A 7 -30.78 13.14 55.74
C GLY A 7 -29.61 12.36 55.11
N GLU A 8 -28.94 12.89 54.08
CA GLU A 8 -27.81 12.18 53.46
C GLU A 8 -26.50 12.37 54.25
N SER A 9 -25.75 11.28 54.48
CA SER A 9 -24.48 11.35 55.19
C SER A 9 -23.43 12.08 54.33
N LYS A 10 -22.64 12.97 54.95
CA LYS A 10 -21.58 13.73 54.25
C LYS A 10 -20.59 12.81 53.52
N TRP A 11 -20.42 11.58 54.00
CA TRP A 11 -19.56 10.58 53.40
C TRP A 11 -20.10 10.06 52.06
N LEU A 12 -21.40 9.79 51.97
CA LEU A 12 -22.07 9.37 50.72
C LEU A 12 -21.97 10.46 49.64
N ALA A 13 -22.17 11.72 50.01
CA ALA A 13 -22.03 12.84 49.08
C ALA A 13 -20.60 12.94 48.52
N ARG A 14 -19.57 12.76 49.36
CA ARG A 14 -18.15 12.75 48.93
C ARG A 14 -17.84 11.57 48.02
N LEU A 15 -18.33 10.37 48.36
CA LEU A 15 -18.12 9.17 47.56
C LEU A 15 -18.71 9.31 46.16
N ARG A 16 -19.94 9.84 46.05
CA ARG A 16 -20.56 10.12 44.75
C ARG A 16 -19.76 11.12 43.92
N GLY A 17 -19.27 12.19 44.55
CA GLY A 17 -18.40 13.17 43.90
C GLY A 17 -17.11 12.55 43.38
N LEU A 18 -16.47 11.68 44.18
CA LEU A 18 -15.23 10.98 43.79
C LEU A 18 -15.47 10.02 42.61
N ILE A 19 -16.53 9.22 42.65
CA ILE A 19 -16.88 8.29 41.57
C ILE A 19 -17.18 9.05 40.28
N ALA A 20 -17.94 10.14 40.36
CA ALA A 20 -18.22 10.99 39.21
C ALA A 20 -16.92 11.58 38.61
N LEU A 21 -16.00 12.05 39.47
CA LEU A 21 -14.70 12.56 39.02
C LEU A 21 -13.88 11.47 38.32
N ILE A 22 -13.77 10.27 38.90
CA ILE A 22 -13.05 9.14 38.29
C ILE A 22 -13.66 8.77 36.94
N ALA A 23 -14.99 8.73 36.83
CA ALA A 23 -15.68 8.44 35.60
C ALA A 23 -15.40 9.50 34.51
N VAL A 24 -15.44 10.78 34.87
CA VAL A 24 -15.09 11.88 33.95
C VAL A 24 -13.63 11.80 33.52
N CYS A 25 -12.71 11.57 34.44
CA CYS A 25 -11.29 11.39 34.13
C CYS A 25 -11.05 10.18 33.20
N ALA A 26 -11.71 9.05 33.45
CA ALA A 26 -11.62 7.86 32.60
C ALA A 26 -12.18 8.13 31.20
N LEU A 27 -13.29 8.88 31.09
CA LEU A 27 -13.89 9.27 29.81
C LEU A 27 -12.95 10.19 29.02
N VAL A 28 -12.36 11.19 29.67
CA VAL A 28 -11.38 12.09 29.03
C VAL A 28 -10.14 11.32 28.59
N ALA A 29 -9.58 10.45 29.44
CA ALA A 29 -8.43 9.62 29.10
C ALA A 29 -8.75 8.68 27.92
N PHE A 30 -9.91 8.04 27.93
CA PHE A 30 -10.39 7.21 26.83
C PHE A 30 -10.55 8.03 25.54
N GLY A 31 -11.11 9.24 25.63
CA GLY A 31 -11.26 10.15 24.50
C GLY A 31 -9.92 10.54 23.88
N LEU A 32 -8.95 10.95 24.70
CA LEU A 32 -7.59 11.26 24.24
C LEU A 32 -6.93 10.04 23.60
N PHE A 33 -7.07 8.86 24.20
CA PHE A 33 -6.51 7.63 23.66
C PHE A 33 -7.11 7.29 22.28
N GLN A 34 -8.43 7.32 22.14
CA GLN A 34 -9.12 6.97 20.89
C GLN A 34 -8.94 8.01 19.78
N THR A 35 -8.90 9.30 20.12
CA THR A 35 -8.87 10.38 19.12
C THR A 35 -7.46 10.79 18.71
N ILE A 36 -6.46 10.63 19.59
CA ILE A 36 -5.10 11.10 19.34
C ILE A 36 -4.13 9.91 19.26
N VAL A 37 -4.05 9.11 20.32
CA VAL A 37 -3.00 8.08 20.43
C VAL A 37 -3.18 6.99 19.38
N THR A 38 -4.38 6.44 19.25
CA THR A 38 -4.63 5.33 18.32
C THR A 38 -4.43 5.72 16.85
N PRO A 39 -4.98 6.85 16.33
CA PRO A 39 -4.75 7.25 14.95
C PRO A 39 -3.28 7.56 14.65
N ILE A 40 -2.54 8.16 15.59
CA ILE A 40 -1.10 8.42 15.44
C ILE A 40 -0.31 7.11 15.40
N ALA A 41 -0.67 6.12 16.23
CA ALA A 41 -0.01 4.81 16.21
C ALA A 41 -0.18 4.07 14.87
N GLU A 42 -1.27 4.34 14.12
CA GLU A 42 -1.47 3.81 12.77
C GLU A 42 -0.72 4.59 11.69
N LEU A 43 -0.16 5.78 11.95
CA LEU A 43 0.62 6.52 10.92
C LEU A 43 1.83 5.74 10.40
N GLY A 44 2.42 4.87 11.22
CA GLY A 44 3.57 4.06 10.83
C GLY A 44 3.22 2.71 10.20
N LYS A 45 1.93 2.37 10.06
CA LYS A 45 1.46 1.09 9.53
C LYS A 45 0.27 1.34 8.63
N ILE A 46 0.45 1.19 7.32
CA ILE A 46 -0.65 1.29 6.36
C ILE A 46 -1.08 -0.13 6.05
N PRO A 47 -2.20 -0.62 6.63
CA PRO A 47 -2.70 -1.93 6.26
C PRO A 47 -3.29 -1.88 4.85
N HIS A 48 -3.09 -2.95 4.11
CA HIS A 48 -3.68 -3.14 2.80
C HIS A 48 -4.78 -4.19 2.87
N ARG A 49 -5.84 -3.98 2.11
CA ARG A 49 -6.92 -4.95 1.91
C ARG A 49 -6.98 -5.33 0.44
N ALA A 50 -7.07 -6.64 0.18
CA ALA A 50 -7.11 -7.18 -1.17
C ALA A 50 -8.56 -7.55 -1.53
N TYR A 51 -9.03 -7.07 -2.67
CA TYR A 51 -10.33 -7.41 -3.24
C TYR A 51 -10.20 -7.90 -4.66
N ARG A 52 -11.25 -8.58 -5.13
CA ARG A 52 -11.39 -8.93 -6.55
C ARG A 52 -12.60 -8.23 -7.14
N ILE A 53 -12.43 -7.66 -8.32
CA ILE A 53 -13.50 -7.06 -9.11
C ILE A 53 -13.60 -7.77 -10.47
N ALA A 54 -14.81 -7.96 -10.99
CA ALA A 54 -15.01 -8.72 -12.22
C ALA A 54 -14.43 -8.03 -13.47
N GLY A 55 -14.35 -6.70 -13.46
CA GLY A 55 -13.82 -5.89 -14.56
C GLY A 55 -13.56 -4.45 -14.11
N ILE A 56 -12.85 -3.69 -14.95
CA ILE A 56 -12.62 -2.26 -14.75
C ILE A 56 -13.54 -1.51 -15.70
N ASP A 57 -14.34 -0.59 -15.17
CA ASP A 57 -15.08 0.35 -16.02
C ASP A 57 -14.14 1.45 -16.50
N TYR A 58 -13.77 1.38 -17.79
CA TYR A 58 -12.86 2.32 -18.42
C TYR A 58 -13.36 3.77 -18.50
N ASN A 59 -14.65 4.00 -18.26
CA ASN A 59 -15.22 5.35 -18.23
C ASN A 59 -15.04 6.04 -16.86
N THR A 60 -14.64 5.29 -15.84
CA THR A 60 -14.38 5.85 -14.50
C THR A 60 -12.99 6.48 -14.42
N ALA A 61 -12.72 7.25 -13.35
CA ALA A 61 -11.38 7.78 -13.08
C ALA A 61 -10.33 6.66 -13.02
N MET A 62 -10.65 5.58 -12.31
CA MET A 62 -9.83 4.37 -12.22
C MET A 62 -9.53 3.76 -13.60
N GLY A 63 -10.50 3.78 -14.52
CA GLY A 63 -10.32 3.34 -15.89
C GLY A 63 -9.32 4.17 -16.69
N ARG A 64 -9.25 5.48 -16.45
CA ARG A 64 -8.30 6.38 -17.12
C ARG A 64 -6.87 6.17 -16.63
N ASP A 65 -6.69 6.00 -15.32
CA ASP A 65 -5.37 5.78 -14.71
C ASP A 65 -4.72 4.48 -15.25
N VAL A 66 -5.55 3.47 -15.54
CA VAL A 66 -5.12 2.17 -16.10
C VAL A 66 -4.77 2.24 -17.58
N ARG A 67 -5.09 3.32 -18.30
CA ARG A 67 -4.77 3.46 -19.74
C ARG A 67 -3.36 3.97 -19.99
N ASP A 68 -2.80 4.77 -19.09
CA ASP A 68 -1.45 5.34 -19.23
C ASP A 68 -0.38 4.47 -18.58
N VAL A 69 -0.43 3.16 -18.85
CA VAL A 69 0.58 2.23 -18.34
C VAL A 69 1.91 2.50 -19.00
N GLN A 70 2.94 2.68 -18.19
CA GLN A 70 4.32 2.76 -18.65
C GLN A 70 5.10 1.60 -18.09
N TYR A 71 5.62 0.80 -19.01
CA TYR A 71 6.42 -0.37 -18.70
C TYR A 71 7.86 0.03 -18.39
N SER A 72 8.23 -0.10 -17.13
CA SER A 72 9.59 0.18 -16.65
C SER A 72 10.13 -1.00 -15.85
N VAL A 73 11.44 -1.22 -15.92
CA VAL A 73 12.13 -2.18 -15.04
C VAL A 73 13.17 -1.41 -14.25
N LEU A 74 12.96 -1.29 -12.95
CA LEU A 74 13.87 -0.61 -12.04
C LEU A 74 14.89 -1.61 -11.50
N LEU A 75 16.17 -1.24 -11.56
CA LEU A 75 17.31 -2.10 -11.28
C LEU A 75 18.14 -1.47 -10.17
N LEU A 76 18.32 -2.20 -9.08
CA LEU A 76 19.12 -1.78 -7.93
C LEU A 76 20.30 -2.73 -7.73
N TRP A 77 21.50 -2.18 -7.76
CA TRP A 77 22.75 -2.89 -7.55
C TRP A 77 23.54 -2.28 -6.40
N SER A 78 24.05 -3.12 -5.49
CA SER A 78 25.01 -2.66 -4.48
C SER A 78 26.37 -2.46 -5.13
N ARG A 79 26.96 -1.27 -5.02
CA ARG A 79 28.27 -0.99 -5.60
C ARG A 79 29.35 -1.76 -4.87
N HIS A 80 30.19 -2.43 -5.64
CA HIS A 80 31.36 -3.13 -5.13
C HIS A 80 32.63 -2.30 -5.31
N PRO A 81 33.56 -2.34 -4.34
CA PRO A 81 34.85 -1.69 -4.48
C PRO A 81 35.65 -2.31 -5.64
N GLY A 82 36.17 -1.47 -6.53
CA GLY A 82 36.92 -1.93 -7.70
C GLY A 82 36.05 -2.37 -8.88
N ALA A 83 34.74 -2.14 -8.85
CA ALA A 83 33.90 -2.29 -10.02
C ALA A 83 34.41 -1.40 -11.18
N THR A 84 34.61 -2.00 -12.35
CA THR A 84 35.13 -1.31 -13.55
C THR A 84 34.02 -0.88 -14.51
N THR A 85 32.82 -1.42 -14.32
CA THR A 85 31.63 -1.12 -15.14
C THR A 85 30.50 -0.56 -14.28
N ASN A 86 29.65 0.26 -14.88
CA ASN A 86 28.42 0.73 -14.24
C ASN A 86 27.26 -0.20 -14.59
N LEU A 87 26.18 -0.16 -13.80
CA LEU A 87 25.01 -0.99 -14.03
C LEU A 87 24.41 -0.75 -15.43
N THR A 88 24.32 0.49 -15.88
CA THR A 88 23.72 0.83 -17.18
C THR A 88 24.42 0.21 -18.39
N SER A 89 25.74 -0.02 -18.31
CA SER A 89 26.52 -0.65 -19.38
C SER A 89 26.49 -2.18 -19.33
N ALA A 90 26.18 -2.75 -18.16
CA ALA A 90 26.15 -4.18 -17.93
C ALA A 90 24.80 -4.82 -18.28
N VAL A 91 23.75 -4.01 -18.44
CA VAL A 91 22.38 -4.47 -18.66
C VAL A 91 21.93 -4.28 -20.09
N ALA A 92 21.36 -5.35 -20.65
CA ALA A 92 20.57 -5.33 -21.86
C ALA A 92 19.13 -5.71 -21.52
N ALA A 93 18.16 -4.94 -22.00
CA ALA A 93 16.75 -5.20 -21.79
C ALA A 93 16.00 -5.13 -23.12
N THR A 94 15.13 -6.10 -23.37
CA THR A 94 14.25 -6.12 -24.55
C THR A 94 12.83 -6.45 -24.14
N ALA A 95 11.86 -5.98 -24.90
CA ALA A 95 10.44 -6.27 -24.72
C ALA A 95 9.89 -6.96 -25.99
N ARG A 96 8.98 -7.91 -25.80
CA ARG A 96 8.26 -8.59 -26.89
C ARG A 96 6.76 -8.47 -26.67
N TRP A 97 6.04 -7.84 -27.60
CA TRP A 97 4.58 -7.77 -27.56
C TRP A 97 3.98 -8.96 -28.31
N ARG A 98 2.78 -9.34 -27.87
CA ARG A 98 1.96 -10.29 -28.60
C ARG A 98 1.28 -9.55 -29.74
N GLN A 99 1.40 -10.04 -30.97
CA GLN A 99 0.55 -9.53 -32.06
C GLN A 99 -0.88 -9.99 -31.86
N GLN A 100 -1.79 -9.03 -31.80
CA GLN A 100 -3.22 -9.28 -31.88
C GLN A 100 -3.60 -9.42 -33.36
N GLY A 101 -3.45 -10.64 -33.88
CA GLY A 101 -3.89 -11.00 -35.23
C GLY A 101 -4.75 -12.25 -35.18
N SER A 102 -5.65 -12.42 -36.16
CA SER A 102 -6.47 -13.62 -36.34
C SER A 102 -5.68 -14.87 -36.74
N GLY A 103 -4.36 -14.76 -36.90
CA GLY A 103 -3.45 -15.85 -37.24
C GLY A 103 -2.75 -16.49 -36.04
N PRO A 104 -1.98 -17.58 -36.25
CA PRO A 104 -1.12 -18.13 -35.21
C PRO A 104 -0.18 -17.04 -34.70
N ALA A 105 0.00 -16.98 -33.37
CA ALA A 105 0.81 -15.96 -32.72
C ALA A 105 2.21 -15.90 -33.35
N GLN A 106 2.47 -14.90 -34.19
CA GLN A 106 3.79 -14.68 -34.75
C GLN A 106 4.67 -14.04 -33.68
N LEU A 107 5.87 -14.60 -33.50
CA LEU A 107 6.89 -14.05 -32.62
C LEU A 107 7.35 -12.71 -33.21
N GLN A 108 6.97 -11.60 -32.57
CA GLN A 108 7.59 -10.33 -32.88
C GLN A 108 9.07 -10.36 -32.52
N GLN A 109 9.86 -9.63 -33.31
CA GLN A 109 11.25 -9.37 -32.95
C GLN A 109 11.29 -8.60 -31.62
N PRO A 110 12.21 -8.94 -30.71
CA PRO A 110 12.41 -8.18 -29.48
C PRO A 110 12.80 -6.75 -29.80
N VAL A 111 12.13 -5.78 -29.17
CA VAL A 111 12.49 -4.36 -29.30
C VAL A 111 13.36 -3.98 -28.10
N PRO A 112 14.50 -3.33 -28.32
CA PRO A 112 15.38 -2.92 -27.23
C PRO A 112 14.73 -1.84 -26.36
N CYS A 113 14.84 -2.00 -25.05
CA CYS A 113 14.45 -0.99 -24.07
C CYS A 113 15.62 -0.05 -23.80
N ARG A 114 15.33 1.22 -23.54
CA ARG A 114 16.34 2.23 -23.21
C ARG A 114 16.74 2.08 -21.75
N VAL A 115 17.96 1.61 -21.49
CA VAL A 115 18.54 1.58 -20.16
C VAL A 115 19.17 2.93 -19.85
N GLN A 116 18.73 3.57 -18.76
CA GLN A 116 19.26 4.86 -18.33
C GLN A 116 19.52 4.88 -16.82
N ARG A 117 20.47 5.72 -16.40
CA ARG A 117 20.75 5.92 -14.99
C ARG A 117 19.62 6.72 -14.35
N VAL A 118 19.15 6.26 -13.20
CA VAL A 118 18.12 6.98 -12.44
C VAL A 118 18.82 8.00 -11.55
N GLY A 119 18.42 9.26 -11.69
CA GLY A 119 18.91 10.33 -10.82
C GLY A 119 18.43 10.06 -9.40
N ALA A 120 19.34 9.95 -8.44
CA ALA A 120 18.97 9.60 -7.07
C ALA A 120 18.36 10.76 -6.26
N SER A 121 17.77 11.75 -6.93
CA SER A 121 16.77 12.64 -6.34
C SER A 121 15.38 12.01 -6.39
N LEU A 122 15.20 11.01 -7.25
CA LEU A 122 13.94 10.30 -7.44
C LEU A 122 13.72 9.18 -6.41
N LEU A 123 14.77 8.75 -5.71
CA LEU A 123 14.69 7.72 -4.66
C LEU A 123 15.34 8.27 -3.40
N THR A 124 14.54 8.99 -2.60
CA THR A 124 15.00 9.77 -1.44
C THR A 124 15.65 8.92 -0.35
N SER A 125 15.33 7.63 -0.30
CA SER A 125 15.77 6.68 0.73
C SER A 125 17.10 5.96 0.42
N LEU A 126 17.64 6.07 -0.80
CA LEU A 126 18.83 5.31 -1.22
C LEU A 126 20.09 6.16 -1.21
N ASP A 127 21.13 5.68 -0.54
CA ASP A 127 22.46 6.29 -0.59
C ASP A 127 23.15 6.02 -1.92
N ARG A 128 23.48 7.10 -2.64
CA ARG A 128 24.16 7.09 -3.94
C ARG A 128 25.55 6.51 -3.90
N ARG A 129 26.19 6.45 -2.73
CA ARG A 129 27.55 5.93 -2.58
C ARG A 129 27.54 4.40 -2.57
N THR A 130 26.50 3.82 -2.00
CA THR A 130 26.35 2.38 -1.83
C THR A 130 25.55 1.72 -2.95
N TRP A 131 24.63 2.45 -3.60
CA TRP A 131 23.78 1.87 -4.64
C TRP A 131 24.03 2.48 -6.03
N ASP A 132 24.01 1.63 -7.06
CA ASP A 132 23.84 2.03 -8.45
C ASP A 132 22.43 1.69 -8.92
N VAL A 133 21.73 2.68 -9.47
CA VAL A 133 20.33 2.55 -9.86
C VAL A 133 20.18 2.85 -11.33
N ALA A 134 19.53 1.93 -12.05
CA ALA A 134 19.20 2.08 -13.46
C ALA A 134 17.72 1.74 -13.69
N ALA A 135 17.15 2.28 -14.75
CA ALA A 135 15.82 1.92 -15.21
C ALA A 135 15.89 1.55 -16.69
N ALA A 136 15.29 0.42 -17.06
CA ALA A 136 15.02 0.08 -18.44
C ALA A 136 13.62 0.56 -18.79
N LEU A 137 13.52 1.54 -19.69
CA LEU A 137 12.27 2.08 -20.18
C LEU A 137 11.97 1.45 -21.54
N CYS A 138 10.89 0.68 -21.61
CA CYS A 138 10.47 0.03 -22.84
C CYS A 138 9.46 0.90 -23.57
N PRO A 139 9.44 0.90 -24.92
CA PRO A 139 8.45 1.64 -25.68
C PRO A 139 7.03 1.10 -25.40
N ARG A 140 6.01 1.90 -25.68
CA ARG A 140 4.61 1.44 -25.63
C ARG A 140 4.37 0.36 -26.70
N SER A 141 3.32 -0.45 -26.50
CA SER A 141 2.88 -1.43 -27.50
C SER A 141 2.68 -0.74 -28.86
N PRO A 142 3.14 -1.34 -29.96
CA PRO A 142 2.83 -0.85 -31.30
C PRO A 142 1.33 -0.63 -31.52
N ASN A 143 0.47 -1.46 -30.91
CA ASN A 143 -0.99 -1.36 -31.03
C ASN A 143 -1.54 -0.07 -30.36
N GLN A 144 -0.85 0.46 -29.35
CA GLN A 144 -1.29 1.63 -28.60
C GLN A 144 -0.95 2.96 -29.30
N GLN A 145 -0.09 2.95 -30.34
CA GLN A 145 0.38 4.20 -30.97
C GLN A 145 -0.72 4.93 -31.76
N ASP A 146 -1.77 4.23 -32.19
CA ASP A 146 -2.79 4.81 -33.06
C ASP A 146 -3.85 5.65 -32.31
N GLY A 147 -3.84 5.68 -30.98
CA GLY A 147 -4.64 6.57 -30.12
C GLY A 147 -6.17 6.46 -30.23
N ASN A 148 -6.69 5.76 -31.24
CA ASN A 148 -8.10 5.68 -31.60
C ASN A 148 -8.79 4.40 -31.12
N SER A 149 -8.03 3.47 -30.51
CA SER A 149 -8.59 2.24 -29.99
C SER A 149 -9.15 2.45 -28.57
N LEU A 150 -10.42 2.86 -28.51
CA LEU A 150 -11.18 2.96 -27.26
C LEU A 150 -11.56 1.60 -26.67
N ASN A 151 -11.34 0.50 -27.41
CA ASN A 151 -11.78 -0.85 -27.07
C ASN A 151 -10.63 -1.82 -26.73
N ASP A 152 -9.37 -1.42 -26.87
CA ASP A 152 -8.27 -2.30 -26.52
C ASP A 152 -8.05 -2.31 -25.01
N ASP A 153 -8.28 -3.49 -24.46
CA ASP A 153 -8.13 -3.78 -23.05
C ASP A 153 -6.63 -3.83 -22.74
N PRO A 154 -6.05 -2.84 -22.01
CA PRO A 154 -4.61 -2.58 -21.95
C PRO A 154 -3.78 -3.72 -21.36
N TRP A 155 -4.39 -4.72 -20.72
CA TRP A 155 -3.69 -5.88 -20.20
C TRP A 155 -3.23 -6.86 -21.29
N TRP A 156 -3.88 -6.89 -22.46
CA TRP A 156 -3.42 -7.75 -23.56
C TRP A 156 -2.09 -7.28 -24.15
N ASP A 157 -1.73 -6.02 -23.91
CA ASP A 157 -0.53 -5.38 -24.42
C ASP A 157 0.69 -5.48 -23.47
N PHE A 158 0.61 -6.26 -22.39
CA PHE A 158 1.77 -6.51 -21.53
C PHE A 158 2.89 -7.19 -22.33
N PRO A 159 4.09 -6.59 -22.42
CA PRO A 159 5.20 -7.21 -23.13
C PRO A 159 5.88 -8.27 -22.25
N ASN A 160 6.30 -9.37 -22.86
CA ASN A 160 7.27 -10.25 -22.21
C ASN A 160 8.62 -9.54 -22.19
N PHE A 161 9.17 -9.28 -21.00
CA PHE A 161 10.47 -8.64 -20.86
C PHE A 161 11.55 -9.70 -20.80
N ASP A 162 12.64 -9.49 -21.51
CA ASP A 162 13.88 -10.24 -21.35
C ASP A 162 14.97 -9.29 -20.88
N LEU A 163 15.53 -9.58 -19.71
CA LEU A 163 16.63 -8.85 -19.10
C LEU A 163 17.87 -9.75 -19.10
N GLY A 164 18.98 -9.23 -19.62
CA GLY A 164 20.30 -9.86 -19.56
C GLY A 164 21.28 -8.95 -18.83
N ILE A 165 21.99 -9.50 -17.84
CA ILE A 165 23.02 -8.75 -17.10
C ILE A 165 24.34 -9.49 -17.19
N ASN A 166 25.38 -8.75 -17.53
CA ASN A 166 26.76 -9.19 -17.45
C ASN A 166 27.42 -8.61 -16.19
N TYR A 167 27.64 -9.46 -15.19
CA TYR A 167 28.31 -9.09 -13.93
C TYR A 167 29.81 -8.87 -14.10
N THR A 168 30.37 -9.13 -15.28
CA THR A 168 31.78 -8.86 -15.58
C THR A 168 32.07 -7.38 -15.39
N GLY A 169 32.92 -7.06 -14.42
CA GLY A 169 33.24 -5.68 -14.02
C GLY A 169 32.32 -5.07 -12.97
N LEU A 170 31.12 -5.63 -12.72
CA LEU A 170 30.20 -5.15 -11.66
C LEU A 170 30.62 -5.62 -10.26
N LEU A 171 31.13 -6.85 -10.17
CA LEU A 171 31.59 -7.46 -8.90
C LEU A 171 32.97 -6.94 -8.47
N GLY A 172 33.68 -6.21 -9.33
CA GLY A 172 35.05 -5.76 -9.08
C GLY A 172 36.09 -6.88 -9.15
N SER A 173 37.07 -6.87 -8.25
CA SER A 173 38.17 -7.84 -8.22
C SER A 173 37.71 -9.21 -7.69
N ALA A 174 38.41 -10.31 -8.04
CA ALA A 174 38.03 -11.67 -7.64
C ALA A 174 37.95 -11.92 -6.12
N GLY A 175 38.58 -11.06 -5.31
CA GLY A 175 38.48 -11.09 -3.84
C GLY A 175 37.35 -10.24 -3.25
N ALA A 176 36.60 -9.51 -4.08
CA ALA A 176 35.52 -8.62 -3.67
C ALA A 176 34.15 -9.30 -3.64
N VAL A 177 34.05 -10.60 -3.97
CA VAL A 177 32.85 -11.39 -3.70
C VAL A 177 32.63 -11.35 -2.20
N SER A 178 31.65 -10.55 -1.79
CA SER A 178 31.33 -10.32 -0.40
C SER A 178 30.92 -11.65 0.23
N SER A 179 31.23 -11.87 1.51
CA SER A 179 30.60 -12.98 2.24
C SER A 179 29.07 -12.87 2.23
N ASP A 180 28.55 -11.66 2.02
CA ASP A 180 27.12 -11.39 1.91
C ASP A 180 26.64 -11.48 0.46
N ARG A 181 26.09 -12.64 0.11
CA ARG A 181 25.47 -12.91 -1.20
C ARG A 181 24.33 -11.95 -1.52
N VAL A 182 23.70 -11.30 -0.53
CA VAL A 182 22.63 -10.32 -0.79
C VAL A 182 23.17 -9.11 -1.55
N SER A 183 24.40 -8.68 -1.23
CA SER A 183 25.06 -7.57 -1.93
C SER A 183 25.51 -7.91 -3.36
N ASP A 184 25.64 -9.20 -3.66
CA ASP A 184 25.98 -9.72 -4.99
C ASP A 184 24.72 -10.00 -5.85
N THR A 185 23.54 -9.60 -5.38
CA THR A 185 22.29 -9.73 -6.14
C THR A 185 21.89 -8.43 -6.80
N LEU A 186 21.44 -8.53 -8.05
CA LEU A 186 20.68 -7.46 -8.66
C LEU A 186 19.22 -7.59 -8.23
N ARG A 187 18.66 -6.51 -7.67
CA ARG A 187 17.24 -6.43 -7.35
C ARG A 187 16.50 -5.82 -8.53
N VAL A 188 15.57 -6.58 -9.09
CA VAL A 188 14.81 -6.20 -10.28
C VAL A 188 13.36 -5.98 -9.90
N TYR A 189 12.90 -4.73 -10.02
CA TYR A 189 11.53 -4.31 -9.75
C TYR A 189 10.80 -4.10 -11.08
N LEU A 190 9.61 -4.67 -11.22
CA LEU A 190 8.77 -4.50 -12.41
C LEU A 190 7.78 -3.36 -12.17
N GLY A 191 7.93 -2.27 -12.92
CA GLY A 191 7.12 -1.07 -12.84
C GLY A 191 6.09 -0.97 -13.96
N LEU A 192 4.89 -0.51 -13.60
CA LEU A 192 3.77 -0.23 -14.51
C LEU A 192 3.39 1.27 -14.49
N THR A 193 4.28 2.11 -13.96
CA THR A 193 4.13 3.55 -13.85
C THR A 193 5.46 4.24 -14.18
N ASN A 194 5.38 5.55 -14.47
CA ASN A 194 6.55 6.42 -14.64
C ASN A 194 7.19 6.85 -13.31
N ASP A 195 6.46 6.74 -12.21
CA ASP A 195 6.95 7.07 -10.87
C ASP A 195 7.77 5.92 -10.29
N LEU A 196 9.09 6.01 -10.46
CA LEU A 196 10.03 5.00 -9.98
C LEU A 196 10.07 4.88 -8.44
N GLU A 197 9.69 5.92 -7.70
CA GLU A 197 9.60 5.86 -6.24
C GLU A 197 8.45 4.94 -5.83
N ARG A 198 7.31 5.06 -6.50
CA ARG A 198 6.18 4.14 -6.28
C ARG A 198 6.50 2.71 -6.68
N VAL A 199 7.25 2.51 -7.75
CA VAL A 199 7.72 1.17 -8.14
C VAL A 199 8.59 0.60 -7.00
N TYR A 200 9.57 1.35 -6.52
CA TYR A 200 10.47 0.91 -5.46
C TYR A 200 9.74 0.57 -4.15
N VAL A 201 8.78 1.39 -3.72
CA VAL A 201 8.08 1.22 -2.44
C VAL A 201 7.00 0.13 -2.50
N ASN A 202 6.30 0.00 -3.63
CA ASN A 202 5.09 -0.84 -3.70
C ASN A 202 5.27 -2.15 -4.47
N THR A 203 6.45 -2.42 -5.05
CA THR A 203 6.72 -3.69 -5.74
C THR A 203 7.78 -4.50 -5.01
N GLU A 204 7.59 -5.82 -4.98
CA GLU A 204 8.60 -6.73 -4.46
C GLU A 204 9.64 -7.06 -5.54
N PRO A 205 10.96 -6.96 -5.23
CA PRO A 205 11.98 -7.23 -6.22
C PRO A 205 12.21 -8.73 -6.42
N VAL A 206 12.53 -9.09 -7.66
CA VAL A 206 13.18 -10.37 -7.97
C VAL A 206 14.67 -10.23 -7.74
N SER A 207 15.25 -11.10 -6.91
CA SER A 207 16.70 -11.17 -6.72
C SER A 207 17.31 -12.03 -7.81
N LEU A 208 18.18 -11.44 -8.63
CA LEU A 208 18.86 -12.12 -9.72
C LEU A 208 20.35 -12.28 -9.37
N PHE A 209 20.82 -13.53 -9.40
CA PHE A 209 22.20 -13.87 -9.05
C PHE A 209 23.03 -14.12 -10.33
N PRO A 210 24.36 -13.91 -10.30
CA PRO A 210 25.23 -14.28 -11.41
C PRO A 210 25.05 -15.76 -11.81
N GLY A 211 25.01 -16.03 -13.12
CA GLY A 211 24.92 -17.39 -13.66
C GLY A 211 23.52 -18.01 -13.60
N THR A 212 22.50 -17.25 -13.22
CA THR A 212 21.12 -17.75 -13.14
C THR A 212 20.29 -17.33 -14.36
N ASN A 213 19.46 -18.25 -14.85
CA ASN A 213 18.49 -18.00 -15.91
C ASN A 213 17.10 -18.23 -15.34
N MET A 214 16.36 -17.15 -15.12
CA MET A 214 15.09 -17.17 -14.41
C MET A 214 13.95 -16.69 -15.31
N LEU A 215 12.76 -17.21 -15.07
CA LEU A 215 11.50 -16.76 -15.64
C LEU A 215 10.59 -16.42 -14.47
N SER A 216 10.23 -15.16 -14.34
CA SER A 216 9.30 -14.64 -13.35
C SER A 216 7.93 -14.45 -13.99
N VAL A 217 6.90 -14.90 -13.29
CA VAL A 217 5.53 -14.67 -13.67
C VAL A 217 4.96 -13.61 -12.74
N ALA A 218 4.57 -12.48 -13.31
CA ALA A 218 3.96 -11.37 -12.60
C ALA A 218 2.45 -11.36 -12.82
N ASN A 219 1.73 -10.85 -11.83
CA ASN A 219 0.34 -10.46 -11.95
C ASN A 219 0.24 -8.92 -11.89
N ILE A 220 -0.73 -8.35 -12.60
CA ILE A 220 -1.02 -6.92 -12.49
C ILE A 220 -2.04 -6.72 -11.39
N VAL A 221 -1.74 -5.81 -10.48
CA VAL A 221 -2.58 -5.47 -9.36
C VAL A 221 -2.88 -3.98 -9.43
N LEU A 222 -4.15 -3.62 -9.30
CA LEU A 222 -4.51 -2.22 -9.14
C LEU A 222 -4.28 -1.82 -7.69
N PHE A 223 -3.42 -0.85 -7.47
CA PHE A 223 -3.16 -0.30 -6.16
C PHE A 223 -3.96 1.00 -5.97
N GLN A 224 -4.62 1.15 -4.83
CA GLN A 224 -5.35 2.35 -4.41
C GLN A 224 -4.67 2.89 -3.15
N GLY A 225 -3.74 3.81 -3.35
CA GLY A 225 -2.97 4.43 -2.28
C GLY A 225 -3.73 5.59 -1.66
N LEU A 226 -3.59 5.77 -0.34
CA LEU A 226 -4.15 6.95 0.35
C LEU A 226 -3.28 8.18 0.07
N ASP A 227 -3.84 9.18 -0.61
CA ASP A 227 -3.14 10.44 -0.91
C ASP A 227 -4.01 11.67 -0.59
N PRO A 228 -3.57 12.60 0.28
CA PRO A 228 -2.40 12.53 1.14
C PRO A 228 -2.64 11.67 2.38
N MET A 229 -1.63 10.89 2.78
CA MET A 229 -1.69 9.98 3.93
C MET A 229 -2.10 10.67 5.25
N GLN A 230 -1.74 11.95 5.43
CA GLN A 230 -2.04 12.70 6.64
C GLN A 230 -3.54 12.96 6.80
N LEU A 231 -4.27 13.25 5.71
CA LEU A 231 -5.72 13.51 5.75
C LEU A 231 -6.51 12.25 6.10
N GLY A 232 -6.02 11.07 5.69
CA GLY A 232 -6.60 9.79 6.09
C GLY A 232 -6.66 9.61 7.62
N THR A 233 -5.70 10.17 8.36
CA THR A 233 -5.70 10.11 9.83
C THR A 233 -6.90 10.84 10.44
N PHE A 234 -7.35 11.92 9.79
CA PHE A 234 -8.52 12.67 10.22
C PHE A 234 -9.84 12.05 9.76
N GLY A 235 -9.80 11.01 8.92
CA GLY A 235 -10.97 10.34 8.35
C GLY A 235 -11.38 10.88 6.99
N PHE A 236 -10.54 11.70 6.35
CA PHE A 236 -10.72 12.11 4.96
C PHE A 236 -9.89 11.21 4.06
N GLU A 237 -10.55 10.23 3.46
CA GLU A 237 -9.90 9.27 2.57
C GLU A 237 -10.03 9.77 1.13
N SER A 238 -8.89 9.99 0.48
CA SER A 238 -8.80 10.17 -0.96
C SER A 238 -7.80 9.15 -1.48
N TYR A 239 -8.12 8.60 -2.65
CA TYR A 239 -7.41 7.47 -3.22
C TYR A 239 -6.82 7.86 -4.56
N GLU A 240 -5.56 7.51 -4.74
CA GLU A 240 -4.90 7.53 -6.02
C GLU A 240 -4.76 6.10 -6.55
N ASN A 241 -5.15 5.88 -7.81
CA ASN A 241 -5.07 4.56 -8.42
C ASN A 241 -3.84 4.46 -9.32
N TYR A 242 -3.10 3.36 -9.22
CA TYR A 242 -2.03 3.05 -10.14
C TYR A 242 -1.81 1.55 -10.24
N LEU A 243 -1.18 1.10 -11.31
CA LEU A 243 -0.87 -0.31 -11.49
C LEU A 243 0.47 -0.66 -10.83
N VAL A 244 0.49 -1.83 -10.21
CA VAL A 244 1.65 -2.42 -9.55
C VAL A 244 1.81 -3.84 -10.06
N ALA A 245 3.04 -4.26 -10.34
CA ALA A 245 3.31 -5.66 -10.66
C ALA A 245 3.59 -6.44 -9.37
N SER A 246 2.90 -7.56 -9.19
CA SER A 246 3.13 -8.51 -8.10
C SER A 246 3.75 -9.77 -8.68
N VAL A 247 4.97 -10.10 -8.27
CA VAL A 247 5.60 -11.35 -8.70
C VAL A 247 4.91 -12.51 -8.00
N VAL A 248 4.37 -13.46 -8.78
CA VAL A 248 3.63 -14.62 -8.25
C VAL A 248 4.57 -15.80 -8.04
N GLN A 249 5.44 -16.04 -9.01
CA GLN A 249 6.42 -17.12 -8.97
C GLN A 249 7.63 -16.78 -9.80
N THR A 250 8.78 -17.31 -9.41
CA THR A 250 10.01 -17.27 -10.21
C THR A 250 10.57 -18.67 -10.31
N ILE A 251 10.77 -19.15 -11.54
CA ILE A 251 11.24 -20.50 -11.85
C ILE A 251 12.49 -20.41 -12.74
N PRO A 252 13.32 -21.47 -12.83
CA PRO A 252 14.36 -21.53 -13.85
C PRO A 252 13.75 -21.42 -15.26
N ASN A 253 14.35 -20.63 -16.15
CA ASN A 253 13.81 -20.38 -17.48
C ASN A 253 13.97 -21.63 -18.38
N PRO A 254 12.89 -22.31 -18.79
CA PRO A 254 12.98 -23.53 -19.59
C PRO A 254 13.33 -23.25 -21.07
N TYR A 255 13.25 -21.99 -21.51
CA TYR A 255 13.46 -21.59 -22.90
C TYR A 255 14.90 -21.17 -23.19
N ILE A 256 15.73 -21.07 -22.16
CA ILE A 256 17.14 -20.68 -22.28
C ILE A 256 17.97 -21.85 -21.78
N ALA A 257 18.96 -22.26 -22.57
CA ALA A 257 19.92 -23.27 -22.15
C ALA A 257 20.60 -22.84 -20.82
N PRO A 258 21.10 -23.79 -20.02
CA PRO A 258 21.87 -23.45 -18.82
C PRO A 258 22.96 -22.41 -19.13
N ALA A 259 23.14 -21.43 -18.24
CA ALA A 259 24.09 -20.36 -18.45
C ALA A 259 25.50 -20.93 -18.66
N SER A 260 26.03 -20.76 -19.87
CA SER A 260 27.40 -21.18 -20.19
C SER A 260 28.44 -20.28 -19.53
N ASN A 261 28.07 -19.03 -19.24
CA ASN A 261 28.90 -18.06 -18.55
C ASN A 261 28.36 -17.80 -17.13
N PRO A 262 29.14 -18.09 -16.06
CA PRO A 262 28.72 -17.89 -14.68
C PRO A 262 28.54 -16.40 -14.30
N ASN A 263 29.06 -15.48 -15.11
CA ASN A 263 28.93 -14.03 -14.89
C ASN A 263 27.76 -13.41 -15.67
N VAL A 264 26.97 -14.21 -16.39
CA VAL A 264 25.79 -13.72 -17.10
C VAL A 264 24.56 -14.29 -16.45
N ALA A 265 23.59 -13.42 -16.15
CA ALA A 265 22.28 -13.84 -15.70
C ALA A 265 21.20 -13.32 -16.64
N THR A 266 20.12 -14.08 -16.76
CA THR A 266 18.94 -13.68 -17.53
C THR A 266 17.68 -13.77 -16.68
N LEU A 267 16.77 -12.84 -16.88
CA LEU A 267 15.47 -12.80 -16.24
C LEU A 267 14.40 -12.46 -17.28
N GLY A 268 13.50 -13.41 -17.51
CA GLY A 268 12.28 -13.19 -18.27
C GLY A 268 11.14 -12.76 -17.33
N PHE A 269 10.29 -11.82 -17.76
CA PHE A 269 9.00 -11.58 -17.11
C PHE A 269 7.88 -11.96 -18.08
N ALA A 270 6.94 -12.75 -17.58
CA ALA A 270 5.69 -13.07 -18.27
C ALA A 270 4.51 -12.65 -17.39
N LEU A 271 3.40 -12.27 -18.02
CA LEU A 271 2.17 -11.96 -17.31
C LEU A 271 1.37 -13.25 -17.05
N GLN A 272 0.91 -13.44 -15.82
CA GLN A 272 -0.13 -14.41 -15.52
C GLN A 272 -1.46 -13.86 -16.04
N THR A 273 -2.00 -14.50 -17.08
CA THR A 273 -3.36 -14.21 -17.54
C THR A 273 -4.35 -14.82 -16.55
N ALA A 274 -4.72 -14.08 -15.51
CA ALA A 274 -5.76 -14.49 -14.59
C ALA A 274 -7.14 -14.32 -15.26
N GLN A 275 -7.72 -15.41 -15.72
CA GLN A 275 -9.12 -15.43 -16.16
C GLN A 275 -10.01 -15.36 -14.92
N GLY A 276 -10.57 -14.18 -14.59
CA GLY A 276 -11.50 -14.08 -13.47
C GLY A 276 -11.61 -12.74 -12.75
N GLY A 277 -10.98 -11.68 -13.26
CA GLY A 277 -11.11 -10.33 -12.74
C GLY A 277 -9.81 -9.73 -12.22
N TRP A 278 -9.90 -8.48 -11.75
CA TRP A 278 -8.77 -7.69 -11.28
C TRP A 278 -8.61 -7.83 -9.78
N THR A 279 -7.36 -7.93 -9.34
CA THR A 279 -7.03 -7.80 -7.92
C THR A 279 -6.79 -6.33 -7.62
N VAL A 280 -7.50 -5.81 -6.62
CA VAL A 280 -7.34 -4.44 -6.12
C VAL A 280 -6.72 -4.51 -4.73
N LEU A 281 -5.56 -3.90 -4.56
CA LEU A 281 -4.95 -3.63 -3.26
C LEU A 281 -5.28 -2.21 -2.86
N GLN A 282 -6.01 -2.06 -1.77
CA GLN A 282 -6.41 -0.75 -1.28
C GLN A 282 -5.76 -0.49 0.08
N ASP A 283 -5.15 0.68 0.22
CA ASP A 283 -4.76 1.21 1.51
C ASP A 283 -6.02 1.54 2.30
N TYR A 284 -6.04 1.24 3.59
CA TYR A 284 -7.15 1.68 4.42
C TYR A 284 -6.67 2.07 5.80
N ARG A 285 -7.47 2.85 6.53
CA ARG A 285 -7.24 3.13 7.93
C ARG A 285 -8.39 2.60 8.75
N SER A 286 -8.07 1.77 9.74
CA SER A 286 -9.09 1.21 10.63
C SER A 286 -9.46 2.22 11.72
N LYS A 287 -8.54 3.14 12.04
CA LYS A 287 -8.69 4.17 13.06
C LYS A 287 -8.43 5.54 12.46
N SER A 288 -9.36 6.44 12.73
CA SER A 288 -9.28 7.84 12.36
C SER A 288 -9.77 8.71 13.51
N VAL A 289 -9.38 9.98 13.52
CA VAL A 289 -9.88 10.96 14.50
C VAL A 289 -11.41 11.02 14.44
N LEU A 290 -12.01 10.99 13.25
CA LEU A 290 -13.47 10.96 13.09
C LEU A 290 -14.10 9.73 13.73
N SER A 291 -13.49 8.54 13.53
CA SER A 291 -13.94 7.29 14.15
C SER A 291 -13.81 7.36 15.68
N GLY A 292 -12.71 7.92 16.19
CA GLY A 292 -12.52 8.16 17.62
C GLY A 292 -13.54 9.14 18.22
N LEU A 293 -13.85 10.23 17.51
CA LEU A 293 -14.87 11.21 17.92
C LEU A 293 -16.28 10.60 17.88
N SER A 294 -16.58 9.79 16.87
CA SER A 294 -17.84 9.05 16.78
C SER A 294 -17.99 8.06 17.93
N ALA A 295 -16.93 7.31 18.27
CA ALA A 295 -16.91 6.41 19.42
C ALA A 295 -17.10 7.16 20.75
N LEU A 296 -16.44 8.32 20.92
CA LEU A 296 -16.62 9.18 22.08
C LEU A 296 -18.05 9.71 22.18
N GLY A 297 -18.63 10.16 21.06
CA GLY A 297 -20.02 10.63 20.98
C GLY A 297 -21.02 9.53 21.31
N GLY A 298 -20.81 8.32 20.78
CA GLY A 298 -21.61 7.13 21.10
C GLY A 298 -21.55 6.77 22.58
N LEU A 299 -20.36 6.79 23.18
CA LEU A 299 -20.17 6.54 24.61
C LEU A 299 -20.81 7.63 25.47
N GLY A 300 -20.68 8.90 25.09
CA GLY A 300 -21.32 10.03 25.76
C GLY A 300 -22.85 9.95 25.73
N SER A 301 -23.43 9.57 24.59
CA SER A 301 -24.87 9.35 24.43
C SER A 301 -25.38 8.19 25.29
N LEU A 302 -24.64 7.07 25.31
CA LEU A 302 -24.96 5.90 26.14
C LEU A 302 -24.93 6.25 27.63
N LEU A 303 -23.89 6.94 28.09
CA LEU A 303 -23.78 7.38 29.48
C LEU A 303 -24.88 8.39 29.85
N SER A 304 -25.20 9.32 28.95
CA SER A 304 -26.30 10.28 29.16
C SER A 304 -27.64 9.55 29.31
N THR A 305 -27.86 8.50 28.52
CA THR A 305 -29.08 7.68 28.60
C THR A 305 -29.17 6.92 29.91
N ILE A 306 -28.07 6.28 30.35
CA ILE A 306 -28.01 5.58 31.64
C ILE A 306 -28.25 6.56 32.80
N LEU A 307 -27.61 7.73 32.77
CA LEU A 307 -27.80 8.77 33.78
C LEU A 307 -29.23 9.30 33.78
N ALA A 308 -29.83 9.54 32.62
CA ALA A 308 -31.22 9.98 32.52
C ALA A 308 -32.19 8.93 33.09
N VAL A 309 -31.94 7.64 32.88
CA VAL A 309 -32.75 6.55 33.46
C VAL A 309 -32.58 6.49 34.99
N LEU A 310 -31.34 6.50 35.50
CA LEU A 310 -31.08 6.41 36.94
C LEU A 310 -31.54 7.65 37.71
N LEU A 311 -31.31 8.85 37.17
CA LEU A 311 -31.72 10.11 37.78
C LEU A 311 -33.20 10.40 37.55
N GLY A 312 -33.73 10.08 36.37
CA GLY A 312 -35.15 10.23 36.05
C GLY A 312 -36.03 9.37 36.95
N THR A 313 -35.66 8.11 37.18
CA THR A 313 -36.39 7.25 38.14
C THR A 313 -36.33 7.78 39.57
N SER A 314 -35.17 8.30 39.99
CA SER A 314 -35.00 8.92 41.31
C SER A 314 -35.84 10.20 41.46
N LEU A 315 -35.93 11.02 40.42
CA LEU A 315 -36.70 12.26 40.40
C LEU A 315 -38.20 11.99 40.38
N VAL A 316 -38.66 11.02 39.58
CA VAL A 316 -40.06 10.55 39.59
C VAL A 316 -40.44 10.01 40.97
N GLN A 317 -39.59 9.20 41.61
CA GLN A 317 -39.83 8.75 42.99
C GLN A 317 -39.90 9.91 43.99
N ALA A 318 -39.03 10.91 43.86
CA ALA A 318 -39.05 12.08 44.72
C ALA A 318 -40.35 12.89 44.56
N ILE A 319 -40.81 13.08 43.32
CA ILE A 319 -42.08 13.75 43.02
C ILE A 319 -43.26 12.94 43.58
N LEU A 320 -43.31 11.62 43.35
CA LEU A 320 -44.38 10.77 43.88
C LEU A 320 -44.45 10.80 45.41
N ARG A 321 -43.30 10.84 46.10
CA ARG A 321 -43.23 11.01 47.57
C ARG A 321 -43.67 12.40 48.03
N ALA A 322 -43.31 13.46 47.30
CA ALA A 322 -43.76 14.81 47.63
C ALA A 322 -45.29 14.94 47.48
N PHE A 323 -45.84 14.33 46.43
CA PHE A 323 -47.28 14.35 46.15
C PHE A 323 -48.10 13.57 47.19
N SER A 324 -47.61 12.41 47.64
CA SER A 324 -48.28 11.64 48.70
C SER A 324 -48.32 12.39 50.03
N PHE A 325 -47.28 13.18 50.35
CA PHE A 325 -47.23 14.00 51.56
C PHE A 325 -48.25 15.16 51.52
N LEU A 326 -48.38 15.84 50.37
CA LEU A 326 -49.38 16.89 50.18
C LEU A 326 -50.81 16.38 50.31
N ARG A 327 -51.10 15.15 49.84
CA ARG A 327 -52.43 14.55 49.93
C ARG A 327 -52.86 14.20 51.36
N MET A 328 -51.91 13.96 52.28
CA MET A 328 -52.22 13.69 53.69
C MET A 328 -52.43 14.97 54.53
N GLY A 329 -52.04 16.14 54.03
CA GLY A 329 -52.17 17.42 54.75
C GLY A 329 -53.46 18.21 54.49
N GLY A 330 -54.32 17.78 53.56
CA GLY A 330 -55.52 18.51 53.15
C GLY A 330 -56.84 18.02 53.77
N GLY A 331 -56.78 17.13 54.77
CA GLY A 331 -57.95 16.61 55.49
C GLY A 331 -58.02 17.19 56.90
N SER A 332 -58.41 18.46 57.01
CA SER A 332 -58.80 19.11 58.28
C SER A 332 -59.92 20.10 58.00
#